data_AF-A0A534QMX7-F1
#
_entry.id   AF-A0A534QMX7-F1
#
_cell.length_a   1.000
_cell.length_b   1.000
_cell.length_c   1.000
_cell.angle_alpha   90.00
_cell.angle_beta   90.00
_cell.angle_gamma   90.00
#
_symmetry.space_group_name_H-M   'P 1'
#
loop_
_entity.id
_entity.type
_entity.pdbx_description
1 polymer ?
#
loop_
_entity_poly.entity_id
_entity_poly.type
_entity_poly.pdbx_seq_one_letter_code
_entity_poly.pdbx_strand_id
1 'polypeptide(L)'
;MWLVGLYAFLLGTAVLALLSVVMLGRGIRRGFRTTLVFFVPSWLVANVVIAYAVHRTAYTIESHDPFCVSCHLHEKEFGRFHDHQLPVAEDLAGYHARHAKAFTCITCHVGEGVGGRARVLFFAGMDVVTYTGGNFAHDLDGMKHPLTDATCTKCHRPGTVGGFHASPKHTEYTAACLGCHAAHAKADQAFGFIDYHRWPSSMRERCVSCHPALLG
;
A
#
# COMPACT_ATOMS: atom_id res chain seq x y z
N MET A 1 -16.97 -6.27 -2.38
CA MET A 1 -17.94 -5.44 -3.15
C MET A 1 -17.37 -4.87 -4.46
N TRP A 2 -16.07 -4.61 -4.62
CA TRP A 2 -15.52 -4.12 -5.92
C TRP A 2 -15.29 -5.17 -7.00
N LEU A 3 -15.11 -6.45 -6.65
CA LEU A 3 -15.29 -7.52 -7.62
C LEU A 3 -16.67 -7.38 -8.28
N VAL A 4 -17.72 -7.09 -7.50
CA VAL A 4 -19.07 -6.84 -8.04
C VAL A 4 -19.10 -5.58 -8.91
N GLY A 5 -18.39 -4.49 -8.57
CA GLY A 5 -18.34 -3.26 -9.37
C GLY A 5 -17.57 -3.40 -10.70
N LEU A 6 -16.38 -4.00 -10.67
CA LEU A 6 -15.58 -4.31 -11.86
C LEU A 6 -16.30 -5.35 -12.72
N TYR A 7 -16.84 -6.42 -12.12
CA TYR A 7 -17.66 -7.39 -12.84
C TYR A 7 -18.94 -6.75 -13.37
N ALA A 8 -19.57 -5.81 -12.69
CA ALA A 8 -20.75 -5.09 -13.19
C ALA A 8 -20.39 -4.13 -14.34
N PHE A 9 -19.23 -3.49 -14.32
CA PHE A 9 -18.74 -2.66 -15.43
C PHE A 9 -18.36 -3.53 -16.64
N LEU A 10 -17.66 -4.64 -16.42
CA LEU A 10 -17.31 -5.61 -17.46
C LEU A 10 -18.55 -6.34 -18.01
N LEU A 11 -19.50 -6.72 -17.15
CA LEU A 11 -20.80 -7.24 -17.58
C LEU A 11 -21.58 -6.16 -18.32
N GLY A 12 -21.61 -4.94 -17.82
CA GLY A 12 -22.35 -3.84 -18.43
C GLY A 12 -21.83 -3.52 -19.83
N THR A 13 -20.51 -3.47 -19.99
CA THR A 13 -19.85 -3.28 -21.30
C THR A 13 -20.01 -4.51 -22.20
N ALA A 14 -19.97 -5.72 -21.66
CA ALA A 14 -20.25 -6.95 -22.43
C ALA A 14 -21.72 -7.07 -22.86
N VAL A 15 -22.66 -6.68 -22.01
CA VAL A 15 -24.10 -6.64 -22.30
C VAL A 15 -24.40 -5.56 -23.33
N LEU A 16 -23.81 -4.37 -23.21
CA LEU A 16 -23.91 -3.32 -24.23
C LEU A 16 -23.31 -3.79 -25.56
N ALA A 17 -22.16 -4.47 -25.54
CA ALA A 17 -21.57 -5.07 -26.73
C ALA A 17 -22.50 -6.13 -27.36
N LEU A 18 -23.06 -7.04 -26.57
CA LEU A 18 -24.00 -8.06 -27.04
C LEU A 18 -25.29 -7.45 -27.58
N LEU A 19 -25.88 -6.47 -26.90
CA LEU A 19 -27.06 -5.75 -27.37
C LEU A 19 -26.79 -5.01 -28.68
N SER A 20 -25.61 -4.39 -28.82
CA SER A 20 -25.18 -3.75 -30.07
C SER A 20 -25.10 -4.76 -31.22
N VAL A 21 -24.52 -5.94 -30.95
CA VAL A 21 -24.42 -7.05 -31.90
C VAL A 21 -25.80 -7.60 -32.31
N VAL A 22 -26.73 -7.73 -31.36
CA VAL A 22 -28.11 -8.21 -31.63
C VAL A 22 -28.93 -7.19 -32.40
N MET A 23 -28.83 -5.91 -32.05
CA MET A 23 -29.50 -4.81 -32.76
C MET A 23 -29.00 -4.68 -34.21
N LEU A 24 -27.69 -4.84 -34.44
CA LEU A 24 -27.10 -4.86 -35.79
C LEU A 24 -27.40 -6.16 -36.56
N GLY A 25 -27.62 -7.28 -35.86
CA GLY A 25 -27.83 -8.61 -36.46
C GLY A 25 -29.18 -8.82 -37.14
N ARG A 26 -30.22 -8.02 -36.82
CA ARG A 26 -31.56 -8.20 -37.42
C ARG A 26 -31.66 -7.79 -38.89
N GLY A 27 -30.71 -7.02 -39.43
CA GLY A 27 -30.72 -6.57 -40.84
C GLY A 27 -29.60 -7.12 -41.74
N ILE A 28 -28.55 -7.73 -41.19
CA ILE A 28 -27.26 -7.89 -41.91
C ILE A 28 -26.72 -9.33 -41.77
N ARG A 29 -27.29 -10.29 -42.50
CA ARG A 29 -26.77 -11.68 -42.54
C ARG A 29 -25.42 -11.82 -43.28
N ARG A 30 -24.99 -10.85 -44.08
CA ARG A 30 -23.71 -10.90 -44.84
C ARG A 30 -22.54 -10.09 -44.26
N GLY A 31 -22.77 -9.17 -43.32
CA GLY A 31 -21.73 -8.31 -42.71
C GLY A 31 -21.40 -8.63 -41.25
N PHE A 32 -22.20 -9.45 -40.58
CA PHE A 32 -22.07 -9.76 -39.15
C PHE A 32 -20.69 -10.32 -38.77
N ARG A 33 -20.14 -11.19 -39.62
CA ARG A 33 -18.83 -11.83 -39.40
C ARG A 33 -17.71 -10.79 -39.38
N THR A 34 -17.76 -9.85 -40.31
CA THR A 34 -16.78 -8.77 -40.46
C THR A 34 -16.85 -7.81 -39.27
N THR A 35 -18.05 -7.39 -38.89
CA THR A 35 -18.24 -6.49 -37.73
C THR A 35 -17.72 -7.11 -36.44
N LEU A 36 -18.01 -8.39 -36.18
CA LEU A 36 -17.57 -9.05 -34.95
C LEU A 36 -16.05 -9.25 -34.90
N VAL A 37 -15.43 -9.57 -36.03
CA VAL A 37 -13.97 -9.73 -36.18
C VAL A 37 -13.22 -8.43 -35.89
N PHE A 38 -13.76 -7.26 -36.24
CA PHE A 38 -13.11 -5.98 -35.95
C PHE A 38 -13.52 -5.39 -34.60
N PHE A 39 -14.78 -5.56 -34.20
CA PHE A 39 -15.30 -4.96 -32.97
C PHE A 39 -14.68 -5.57 -31.72
N VAL A 40 -14.64 -6.90 -31.59
CA VAL A 40 -14.16 -7.55 -30.37
C VAL A 40 -12.69 -7.21 -30.09
N PRO A 41 -11.75 -7.30 -31.05
CA PRO A 41 -10.37 -6.88 -30.82
C PRO A 41 -10.26 -5.38 -30.52
N SER A 42 -10.99 -4.52 -31.24
CA SER A 42 -10.94 -3.07 -30.99
C SER A 42 -11.43 -2.72 -29.60
N TRP A 43 -12.51 -3.37 -29.14
CA TRP A 43 -13.05 -3.21 -27.80
C TRP A 43 -12.07 -3.70 -26.73
N LEU A 44 -11.44 -4.86 -26.93
CA LEU A 44 -10.42 -5.37 -26.03
C LEU A 44 -9.22 -4.42 -25.95
N VAL A 45 -8.72 -3.96 -27.09
CA VAL A 45 -7.60 -3.00 -27.17
C VAL A 45 -7.97 -1.71 -26.44
N ALA A 46 -9.17 -1.17 -26.65
CA ALA A 46 -9.62 0.03 -25.96
C ALA A 46 -9.65 -0.16 -24.43
N ASN A 47 -10.18 -1.29 -23.95
CA ASN A 47 -10.21 -1.58 -22.52
C ASN A 47 -8.81 -1.76 -21.92
N VAL A 48 -7.89 -2.41 -22.63
CA VAL A 48 -6.49 -2.55 -22.20
C VAL A 48 -5.81 -1.19 -22.12
N VAL A 49 -5.99 -0.33 -23.12
CA VAL A 49 -5.45 1.03 -23.13
C VAL A 49 -5.99 1.85 -21.96
N ILE A 50 -7.30 1.80 -21.72
CA ILE A 50 -7.94 2.49 -20.59
C ILE A 50 -7.41 1.97 -19.25
N ALA A 51 -7.35 0.65 -19.07
CA ALA A 51 -6.85 0.04 -17.84
C ALA A 51 -5.38 0.41 -17.58
N TYR A 52 -4.56 0.42 -18.63
CA TYR A 52 -3.18 0.87 -18.54
C TYR A 52 -3.08 2.36 -18.16
N ALA A 53 -3.86 3.23 -18.81
CA ALA A 53 -3.88 4.65 -18.50
C ALA A 53 -4.29 4.91 -17.03
N VAL A 54 -5.37 4.26 -16.56
CA VAL A 54 -5.81 4.34 -15.16
C VAL A 54 -4.72 3.87 -14.21
N HIS A 55 -4.08 2.73 -14.51
CA HIS A 55 -3.00 2.19 -13.70
C HIS A 55 -1.80 3.15 -13.61
N ARG A 56 -1.38 3.73 -14.74
CA ARG A 56 -0.29 4.70 -14.79
C ARG A 56 -0.62 5.98 -14.03
N THR A 57 -1.84 6.49 -14.17
CA THR A 57 -2.29 7.68 -13.44
C THR A 57 -2.32 7.42 -11.94
N ALA A 58 -2.90 6.30 -11.49
CA ALA A 58 -2.91 5.91 -10.08
C ALA A 58 -1.48 5.79 -9.54
N TYR A 59 -0.58 5.13 -10.28
CA TYR A 59 0.81 4.99 -9.88
C TYR A 59 1.52 6.35 -9.74
N THR A 60 1.34 7.27 -10.69
CA THR A 60 1.93 8.61 -10.64
C THR A 60 1.44 9.39 -9.41
N ILE A 61 0.13 9.36 -9.17
CA ILE A 61 -0.48 10.07 -8.03
C ILE A 61 0.02 9.50 -6.70
N GLU A 62 0.00 8.18 -6.54
CA GLU A 62 0.41 7.51 -5.29
C GLU A 62 1.93 7.55 -5.05
N SER A 63 2.73 7.78 -6.08
CA SER A 63 4.18 7.99 -5.94
C SER A 63 4.54 9.38 -5.42
N HIS A 64 3.55 10.25 -5.21
CA HIS A 64 3.74 11.61 -4.72
C HIS A 64 3.24 11.73 -3.28
N ASP A 65 4.14 11.63 -2.30
CA ASP A 65 3.78 11.65 -0.87
C ASP A 65 2.87 12.83 -0.45
N PRO A 66 3.01 14.07 -1.00
CA PRO A 66 2.07 15.16 -0.75
C PRO A 66 0.59 14.81 -1.00
N PHE A 67 0.30 13.92 -1.95
CA PHE A 67 -1.07 13.44 -2.20
C PHE A 67 -1.58 12.55 -1.07
N CYS A 68 -0.73 11.69 -0.49
CA CYS A 68 -1.15 10.84 0.62
C CYS A 68 -1.39 11.66 1.90
N VAL A 69 -0.51 12.62 2.17
CA VAL A 69 -0.56 13.43 3.40
C VAL A 69 -1.61 14.55 3.34
N SER A 70 -2.16 14.87 2.17
CA SER A 70 -3.30 15.79 2.11
C SER A 70 -4.55 15.24 2.82
N CYS A 71 -4.62 13.92 3.04
CA CYS A 71 -5.80 13.24 3.60
C CYS A 71 -5.52 12.37 4.85
N HIS A 72 -4.38 11.66 4.94
CA HIS A 72 -4.18 10.60 5.95
C HIS A 72 -3.16 10.92 7.06
N LEU A 73 -2.45 12.04 6.97
CA LEU A 73 -1.37 12.36 7.90
C LEU A 73 -1.23 13.88 8.01
N HIS A 74 -1.15 14.45 9.21
CA HIS A 74 -0.98 15.89 9.31
C HIS A 74 0.45 16.30 8.89
N GLU A 75 0.58 17.51 8.35
CA GLU A 75 1.83 18.02 7.78
C GLU A 75 3.01 17.98 8.78
N LYS A 76 2.70 18.06 10.07
CA LYS A 76 3.70 18.02 11.16
C LYS A 76 4.42 16.66 11.22
N GLU A 77 3.68 15.55 11.14
CA GLU A 77 4.26 14.21 11.16
C GLU A 77 5.07 13.96 9.88
N PHE A 78 4.57 14.41 8.72
CA PHE A 78 5.31 14.28 7.46
C PHE A 78 6.60 15.09 7.47
N GLY A 79 6.55 16.33 7.96
CA GLY A 79 7.74 17.17 8.11
C GLY A 79 8.84 16.50 8.95
N ARG A 80 8.45 15.77 10.01
CA ARG A 80 9.39 15.01 10.85
C ARG A 80 10.10 13.89 10.09
N PHE A 81 9.45 13.20 9.16
CA PHE A 81 10.10 12.16 8.36
C PHE A 81 11.29 12.72 7.56
N HIS A 82 11.12 13.93 7.04
CA HIS A 82 12.09 14.64 6.21
C HIS A 82 12.99 15.61 6.99
N ASP A 83 12.88 15.66 8.32
CA ASP A 83 13.72 16.54 9.13
C ASP A 83 15.14 16.00 9.27
N HIS A 84 16.01 16.42 8.35
CA HIS A 84 17.44 16.06 8.34
C HIS A 84 18.25 16.73 9.45
N GLN A 85 17.66 17.62 10.27
CA GLN A 85 18.36 18.21 11.42
C GLN A 85 18.41 17.24 12.60
N LEU A 86 17.49 16.27 12.65
CA LEU A 86 17.51 15.23 13.67
C LEU A 86 18.60 14.19 13.35
N PRO A 87 19.55 13.92 14.27
CA PRO A 87 20.67 13.01 14.04
C PRO A 87 20.23 11.55 13.85
N VAL A 88 19.07 11.19 14.41
CA VAL A 88 18.45 9.86 14.31
C VAL A 88 16.98 10.05 13.93
N ALA A 89 16.47 9.19 13.04
CA ALA A 89 15.04 9.16 12.75
C ALA A 89 14.26 8.57 13.94
N GLU A 90 13.25 9.29 14.42
CA GLU A 90 12.44 8.89 15.58
C GLU A 90 11.43 7.77 15.27
N ASP A 91 11.29 7.39 13.99
CA ASP A 91 10.46 6.26 13.57
C ASP A 91 10.96 5.63 12.26
N LEU A 92 10.39 4.47 11.94
CA LEU A 92 10.84 3.64 10.82
C LEU A 92 10.53 4.31 9.46
N ALA A 93 9.43 5.06 9.37
CA ALA A 93 9.09 5.78 8.14
C ALA A 93 10.10 6.91 7.86
N GLY A 94 10.42 7.72 8.87
CA GLY A 94 11.46 8.74 8.78
C GLY A 94 12.84 8.14 8.49
N TYR A 95 13.15 6.97 9.05
CA TYR A 95 14.40 6.28 8.72
C TYR A 95 14.48 5.95 7.22
N HIS A 96 13.42 5.35 6.67
CA HIS A 96 13.39 5.01 5.24
C HIS A 96 13.34 6.26 4.34
N ALA A 97 12.59 7.29 4.70
CA ALA A 97 12.51 8.54 3.95
C ALA A 97 13.91 9.20 3.78
N ARG A 98 14.78 9.05 4.79
CA ARG A 98 16.13 9.65 4.80
C ARG A 98 17.21 8.76 4.16
N HIS A 99 17.09 7.44 4.27
CA HIS A 99 18.18 6.51 3.92
C HIS A 99 17.90 5.65 2.69
N ALA A 100 16.64 5.42 2.33
CA ALA A 100 16.29 4.64 1.15
C ALA A 100 16.13 5.55 -0.07
N LYS A 101 16.72 5.12 -1.20
CA LYS A 101 16.62 5.87 -2.45
C LYS A 101 15.19 5.81 -2.99
N ALA A 102 14.62 6.98 -3.29
CA ALA A 102 13.27 7.12 -3.87
C ALA A 102 12.18 6.42 -3.05
N PHE A 103 12.31 6.43 -1.72
CA PHE A 103 11.31 5.85 -0.82
C PHE A 103 10.11 6.80 -0.70
N THR A 104 8.92 6.24 -0.85
CA THR A 104 7.63 6.95 -0.82
C THR A 104 6.64 6.19 0.06
N CYS A 105 5.55 6.82 0.48
CA CYS A 105 4.50 6.20 1.28
C CYS A 105 4.05 4.86 0.66
N ILE A 106 3.84 4.84 -0.66
CA ILE A 106 3.35 3.65 -1.35
C ILE A 106 4.39 2.50 -1.34
N THR A 107 5.68 2.77 -1.10
CA THR A 107 6.70 1.71 -1.03
C THR A 107 6.36 0.68 0.07
N CYS A 108 5.87 1.14 1.22
CA CYS A 108 5.31 0.27 2.25
C CYS A 108 3.84 -0.05 2.00
N HIS A 109 3.04 0.95 1.63
CA HIS A 109 1.57 0.86 1.65
C HIS A 109 0.93 0.26 0.39
N VAL A 110 1.70 -0.09 -0.65
CA VAL A 110 1.19 -0.66 -1.92
C VAL A 110 0.42 -1.98 -1.76
N GLY A 111 0.55 -2.66 -0.62
CA GLY A 111 0.02 -4.00 -0.40
C GLY A 111 0.90 -5.08 -1.03
N GLU A 112 0.59 -6.34 -0.76
CA GLU A 112 1.42 -7.48 -1.17
C GLU A 112 0.87 -8.17 -2.42
N GLY A 113 1.71 -8.28 -3.45
CA GLY A 113 1.33 -8.86 -4.74
C GLY A 113 0.14 -8.14 -5.40
N VAL A 114 -0.45 -8.79 -6.40
CA VAL A 114 -1.59 -8.23 -7.15
C VAL A 114 -2.84 -8.10 -6.27
N GLY A 115 -3.09 -9.09 -5.41
CA GLY A 115 -4.27 -9.11 -4.54
C GLY A 115 -4.24 -8.03 -3.46
N GLY A 116 -3.11 -7.84 -2.78
CA GLY A 116 -2.94 -6.77 -1.79
C GLY A 116 -3.01 -5.40 -2.46
N ARG A 117 -2.37 -5.24 -3.62
CA ARG A 117 -2.46 -4.01 -4.43
C ARG A 117 -3.89 -3.64 -4.80
N ALA A 118 -4.67 -4.61 -5.29
CA ALA A 118 -6.07 -4.37 -5.61
C ALA A 118 -6.90 -3.96 -4.39
N ARG A 119 -6.61 -4.54 -3.21
CA ARG A 119 -7.28 -4.18 -1.95
C ARG A 119 -6.93 -2.77 -1.49
N VAL A 120 -5.65 -2.38 -1.56
CA VAL A 120 -5.21 -1.02 -1.22
C VAL A 120 -5.85 0.01 -2.15
N LEU A 121 -5.78 -0.21 -3.47
CA LEU A 121 -6.41 0.67 -4.46
C LEU A 121 -7.92 0.81 -4.22
N PHE A 122 -8.59 -0.27 -3.82
CA PHE A 122 -10.00 -0.22 -3.46
C PHE A 122 -10.24 0.71 -2.26
N PHE A 123 -9.49 0.56 -1.17
CA PHE A 123 -9.66 1.43 -0.01
C PHE A 123 -9.29 2.88 -0.32
N ALA A 124 -8.20 3.13 -1.05
CA ALA A 124 -7.84 4.47 -1.49
C ALA A 124 -8.95 5.12 -2.35
N GLY A 125 -9.57 4.35 -3.26
CA GLY A 125 -10.72 4.83 -4.04
C GLY A 125 -11.93 5.18 -3.16
N MET A 126 -12.21 4.37 -2.13
CA MET A 126 -13.27 4.65 -1.15
C MET A 126 -12.95 5.90 -0.32
N ASP A 127 -11.69 6.12 0.02
CA ASP A 127 -11.24 7.30 0.77
C ASP A 127 -11.38 8.57 -0.08
N VAL A 128 -11.06 8.52 -1.38
CA VAL A 128 -11.30 9.63 -2.33
C VAL A 128 -12.80 9.94 -2.46
N VAL A 129 -13.66 8.93 -2.56
CA VAL A 129 -15.12 9.14 -2.61
C VAL A 129 -15.63 9.77 -1.31
N THR A 130 -15.18 9.27 -0.17
CA THR A 130 -15.51 9.80 1.16
C THR A 130 -15.07 11.26 1.30
N TYR A 131 -13.82 11.56 0.91
CA TYR A 131 -13.24 12.90 0.92
C TYR A 131 -14.00 13.88 0.01
N THR A 132 -14.23 13.50 -1.25
CA THR A 132 -14.95 14.34 -2.21
C THR A 132 -16.44 14.52 -1.87
N GLY A 133 -17.03 13.57 -1.14
CA GLY A 133 -18.38 13.67 -0.59
C GLY A 133 -18.49 14.56 0.65
N GLY A 134 -17.40 15.15 1.13
CA GLY A 134 -17.39 16.07 2.28
C GLY A 134 -17.50 15.38 3.65
N ASN A 135 -17.34 14.06 3.71
CA ASN A 135 -17.42 13.32 4.96
C ASN A 135 -16.01 13.12 5.56
N PHE A 136 -15.50 14.14 6.25
CA PHE A 136 -14.13 14.20 6.78
C PHE A 136 -13.97 13.59 8.18
N ALA A 137 -15.03 13.07 8.80
CA ALA A 137 -14.99 12.67 10.20
C ALA A 137 -14.18 11.39 10.39
N HIS A 138 -12.99 11.46 11.01
CA HIS A 138 -12.13 10.40 11.62
C HIS A 138 -11.89 9.05 10.89
N ASP A 139 -12.62 8.74 9.81
CA ASP A 139 -12.64 7.45 9.12
C ASP A 139 -11.40 7.22 8.23
N LEU A 140 -10.52 8.23 8.17
CA LEU A 140 -9.22 8.20 7.49
C LEU A 140 -8.06 7.98 8.46
N ASP A 141 -8.32 7.96 9.77
CA ASP A 141 -7.32 7.73 10.80
C ASP A 141 -6.96 6.24 10.85
N GLY A 142 -5.85 5.90 10.20
CA GLY A 142 -5.26 4.57 10.26
C GLY A 142 -5.44 3.74 8.98
N MET A 143 -4.77 2.61 8.99
CA MET A 143 -4.58 1.78 7.80
C MET A 143 -5.63 0.69 7.72
N LYS A 144 -6.46 0.70 6.68
CA LYS A 144 -7.48 -0.33 6.43
C LYS A 144 -6.89 -1.69 5.98
N HIS A 145 -5.64 -1.68 5.51
CA HIS A 145 -4.90 -2.87 5.13
C HIS A 145 -3.57 -2.94 5.90
N PRO A 146 -3.47 -3.74 6.97
CA PRO A 146 -2.29 -3.73 7.82
C PRO A 146 -1.04 -4.20 7.06
N LEU A 147 0.11 -3.59 7.38
CA LEU A 147 1.41 -4.05 6.91
C LEU A 147 1.77 -5.38 7.58
N THR A 148 2.37 -6.29 6.82
CA THR A 148 2.93 -7.54 7.34
C THR A 148 4.43 -7.63 7.03
N ASP A 149 5.10 -8.67 7.50
CA ASP A 149 6.51 -8.93 7.19
C ASP A 149 6.75 -9.10 5.69
N ALA A 150 5.74 -9.52 4.93
CA ALA A 150 5.81 -9.58 3.48
C ALA A 150 5.94 -8.19 2.82
N THR A 151 5.54 -7.10 3.49
CA THR A 151 5.90 -5.74 3.06
C THR A 151 7.40 -5.48 3.22
N CYS A 152 7.97 -5.81 4.38
CA CYS A 152 9.39 -5.55 4.67
C CYS A 152 10.29 -6.38 3.77
N THR A 153 9.91 -7.64 3.49
CA THR A 153 10.71 -8.56 2.69
C THR A 153 10.73 -8.30 1.19
N LYS A 154 9.95 -7.32 0.71
CA LYS A 154 10.10 -6.76 -0.66
C LYS A 154 11.50 -6.18 -0.87
N CYS A 155 12.08 -5.61 0.18
CA CYS A 155 13.38 -4.92 0.13
C CYS A 155 14.43 -5.58 1.05
N HIS A 156 14.00 -6.24 2.13
CA HIS A 156 14.90 -6.85 3.09
C HIS A 156 14.87 -8.38 3.00
N ARG A 157 16.00 -9.00 2.69
CA ARG A 157 16.10 -10.45 2.79
C ARG A 157 16.13 -10.85 4.28
N PRO A 158 15.38 -11.88 4.70
CA PRO A 158 15.48 -12.39 6.06
C PRO A 158 16.94 -12.73 6.42
N GLY A 159 17.37 -12.28 7.61
CA GLY A 159 18.75 -12.48 8.10
C GLY A 159 19.81 -11.57 7.47
N THR A 160 19.45 -10.66 6.55
CA THR A 160 20.41 -9.67 6.00
C THR A 160 20.18 -8.26 6.51
N VAL A 161 19.19 -8.06 7.37
CA VAL A 161 19.03 -6.80 8.11
C VAL A 161 20.16 -6.77 9.14
N GLY A 162 21.01 -5.75 9.09
CA GLY A 162 22.19 -5.65 9.97
C GLY A 162 21.82 -5.48 11.45
N GLY A 163 22.85 -5.38 12.30
CA GLY A 163 22.66 -5.12 13.74
C GLY A 163 22.05 -6.31 14.48
N PHE A 164 20.92 -6.11 15.15
CA PHE A 164 20.26 -7.12 15.99
C PHE A 164 20.02 -8.43 15.23
N HIS A 165 19.46 -8.37 14.02
CA HIS A 165 19.11 -9.56 13.23
C HIS A 165 20.32 -10.32 12.68
N ALA A 166 21.51 -9.71 12.66
CA ALA A 166 22.75 -10.35 12.23
C ALA A 166 23.49 -11.05 13.38
N SER A 167 23.06 -10.86 14.63
CA SER A 167 23.66 -11.50 15.81
C SER A 167 23.22 -12.96 15.90
N PRO A 168 24.14 -13.95 15.96
CA PRO A 168 23.79 -15.36 16.16
C PRO A 168 22.97 -15.62 17.43
N LYS A 169 23.09 -14.75 18.44
CA LYS A 169 22.31 -14.85 19.68
C LYS A 169 20.86 -14.41 19.53
N HIS A 170 20.52 -13.79 18.39
CA HIS A 170 19.22 -13.19 18.13
C HIS A 170 18.52 -13.72 16.87
N THR A 171 19.14 -14.64 16.13
CA THR A 171 18.56 -15.24 14.92
C THR A 171 17.34 -16.12 15.20
N GLU A 172 17.15 -16.57 16.45
CA GLU A 172 16.03 -17.41 16.86
C GLU A 172 14.76 -16.61 17.20
N TYR A 173 14.83 -15.28 17.26
CA TYR A 173 13.66 -14.45 17.56
C TYR A 173 12.81 -14.23 16.31
N THR A 174 11.65 -14.89 16.28
CA THR A 174 10.64 -14.73 15.22
C THR A 174 9.53 -13.79 15.68
N ALA A 175 9.78 -12.48 15.63
CA ALA A 175 8.72 -11.47 15.72
C ALA A 175 8.44 -10.84 14.37
N ALA A 176 7.20 -10.43 14.17
CA ALA A 176 6.85 -9.56 13.06
C ALA A 176 7.69 -8.28 13.14
N CYS A 177 8.15 -7.77 11.99
CA CYS A 177 9.03 -6.60 11.91
C CYS A 177 8.43 -5.40 12.66
N LEU A 178 7.12 -5.18 12.48
CA LEU A 178 6.38 -4.09 13.13
C LEU A 178 6.00 -4.38 14.59
N GLY A 179 6.30 -5.57 15.11
CA GLY A 179 6.18 -5.89 16.53
C GLY A 179 7.27 -5.24 17.38
N CYS A 180 8.43 -4.92 16.76
CA CYS A 180 9.53 -4.21 17.41
C CYS A 180 9.71 -2.78 16.89
N HIS A 181 9.43 -2.56 15.60
CA HIS A 181 9.68 -1.29 14.93
C HIS A 181 8.40 -0.45 14.80
N ALA A 182 8.40 0.75 15.41
CA ALA A 182 7.33 1.70 15.29
C ALA A 182 7.38 2.40 13.91
N ALA A 183 6.34 2.21 13.11
CA ALA A 183 6.26 2.77 11.77
C ALA A 183 6.18 4.31 11.78
N HIS A 184 5.17 4.87 12.45
CA HIS A 184 4.88 6.31 12.48
C HIS A 184 4.86 6.91 13.90
N ALA A 185 4.98 6.09 14.95
CA ALA A 185 4.99 6.58 16.32
C ALA A 185 6.42 6.98 16.71
N LYS A 186 6.56 8.13 17.39
CA LYS A 186 7.83 8.53 18.00
C LYS A 186 8.28 7.41 18.95
N ALA A 187 9.39 6.79 18.63
CA ALA A 187 10.12 5.98 19.57
C ALA A 187 11.14 6.85 20.31
N ASP A 188 11.68 6.30 21.39
CA ASP A 188 12.72 6.94 22.18
C ASP A 188 13.97 7.17 21.31
N GLN A 189 14.53 8.37 21.36
CA GLN A 189 15.74 8.72 20.60
C GLN A 189 16.92 7.80 20.92
N ALA A 190 16.98 7.24 22.13
CA ALA A 190 18.00 6.27 22.52
C ALA A 190 17.88 4.92 21.78
N PHE A 191 16.66 4.56 21.35
CA PHE A 191 16.34 3.30 20.68
C PHE A 191 15.91 3.48 19.21
N GLY A 192 16.00 4.72 18.70
CA GLY A 192 15.67 5.07 17.32
C GLY A 192 14.19 4.83 17.03
N PHE A 193 13.90 3.86 16.16
CA PHE A 193 12.53 3.48 15.76
C PHE A 193 12.04 2.20 16.45
N ILE A 194 12.71 1.76 17.53
CA ILE A 194 12.33 0.60 18.31
C ILE A 194 11.46 1.06 19.49
N ASP A 195 10.26 0.48 19.63
CA ASP A 195 9.32 0.80 20.72
C ASP A 195 9.18 -0.40 21.66
N TYR A 196 9.92 -0.38 22.77
CA TYR A 196 9.94 -1.48 23.75
C TYR A 196 8.62 -1.66 24.51
N HIS A 197 7.80 -0.59 24.59
CA HIS A 197 6.49 -0.65 25.22
C HIS A 197 5.48 -1.42 24.37
N ARG A 198 5.69 -1.51 23.05
CA ARG A 198 4.86 -2.30 22.13
C ARG A 198 5.23 -3.78 22.08
N TRP A 199 6.38 -4.16 22.64
CA TRP A 199 6.82 -5.55 22.57
C TRP A 199 5.87 -6.48 23.33
N PRO A 200 5.57 -7.67 22.79
CA PRO A 200 4.90 -8.74 23.54
C PRO A 200 5.67 -8.98 24.85
N SER A 201 4.95 -9.23 25.95
CA SER A 201 5.57 -9.46 27.27
C SER A 201 6.63 -10.56 27.23
N SER A 202 6.35 -11.65 26.50
CA SER A 202 7.29 -12.77 26.31
C SER A 202 8.61 -12.38 25.62
N MET A 203 8.57 -11.37 24.75
CA MET A 203 9.78 -10.82 24.12
C MET A 203 10.48 -9.83 25.05
N ARG A 204 9.70 -8.93 25.67
CA ARG A 204 10.22 -7.93 26.62
C ARG A 204 10.97 -8.59 27.76
N GLU A 205 10.42 -9.63 28.37
CA GLU A 205 11.04 -10.37 29.46
C GLU A 205 12.39 -10.99 29.06
N ARG A 206 12.47 -11.59 27.86
CA ARG A 206 13.73 -12.17 27.34
C ARG A 206 14.76 -11.10 27.02
N CYS A 207 14.36 -9.98 26.43
CA CYS A 207 15.26 -8.88 26.14
C CYS A 207 15.80 -8.26 27.43
N VAL A 208 14.93 -7.99 28.41
CA VAL A 208 15.30 -7.39 29.70
C VAL A 208 16.16 -8.31 30.55
N SER A 209 15.98 -9.63 30.48
CA SER A 209 16.83 -10.58 31.23
C SER A 209 18.31 -10.50 30.82
N CYS A 210 18.57 -10.22 29.54
CA CYS A 210 19.92 -10.06 29.00
C CYS A 210 20.36 -8.58 28.94
N HIS A 211 19.43 -7.65 28.82
CA HIS A 211 19.65 -6.21 28.70
C HIS A 211 18.85 -5.42 29.75
N PRO A 212 19.22 -5.51 31.04
CA PRO A 212 18.48 -4.85 32.12
C PRO A 212 18.47 -3.32 32.00
N ALA A 213 19.46 -2.75 31.29
CA ALA A 213 19.52 -1.32 30.99
C ALA A 213 18.39 -0.81 30.07
N LEU A 214 17.57 -1.69 29.47
CA LEU A 214 16.37 -1.29 28.72
C LEU A 214 15.21 -0.81 29.62
N LEU A 215 15.34 -0.95 30.94
CA LEU A 215 14.32 -0.54 31.92
C LEU A 215 14.55 0.83 32.55
N GLY A 216 15.70 1.47 32.29
CA GLY A 216 16.10 2.75 32.91
C GLY A 216 16.24 3.85 31.89
#